data_AF-A0A9E0Y6B4-F1
#
_entry.id   AF-A0A9E0Y6B4-F1
#
_cell.length_a   1.000
_cell.length_b   1.000
_cell.length_c   1.000
_cell.angle_alpha   90.00
_cell.angle_beta   90.00
_cell.angle_gamma   90.00
#
_symmetry.space_group_name_H-M   'P 1'
#
loop_
_entity.id
_entity.type
_entity.pdbx_description
1 polymer ?
#
loop_
_entity_poly.entity_id
_entity_poly.type
_entity_poly.pdbx_seq_one_letter_code
_entity_poly.pdbx_strand_id
1 'polypeptide(L)' 'MMQTIEAVIDENGKVHWLEPVKLDSPHRVYITILPNPRNQSEEAADITKLGEILDDDFDGVSQR' A
#
# COMPACT_ATOMS: atom_id res chain seq x y z
N MET A 1 -24.42 -9.15 19.06
CA MET A 1 -23.45 -8.14 19.53
C MET A 1 -22.23 -8.23 18.61
N MET A 2 -21.66 -7.12 18.15
CA MET A 2 -20.46 -7.17 17.30
C MET A 2 -19.25 -7.54 18.16
N GLN A 3 -18.49 -8.53 17.71
CA GLN A 3 -17.19 -8.89 18.26
C GLN A 3 -16.12 -8.56 17.22
N THR A 4 -15.01 -7.97 17.68
CA THR A 4 -13.84 -7.76 16.85
C THR A 4 -12.88 -8.91 17.12
N ILE A 5 -12.48 -9.62 16.07
CA ILE A 5 -11.55 -10.76 16.16
C ILE A 5 -10.24 -10.32 15.52
N GLU A 6 -9.14 -10.48 16.26
CA GLU A 6 -7.80 -10.24 15.73
C GLU A 6 -7.17 -11.56 15.25
N ALA A 7 -6.60 -11.51 14.05
CA ALA A 7 -5.98 -12.66 13.40
C ALA A 7 -4.83 -12.19 12.50
N VAL A 8 -3.88 -13.10 12.26
CA VAL A 8 -2.76 -12.89 11.34
C VAL A 8 -2.99 -13.76 10.10
N ILE A 9 -2.84 -13.17 8.92
CA ILE A 9 -2.85 -13.91 7.65
C ILE A 9 -1.39 -14.09 7.25
N ASP A 10 -0.96 -15.34 7.05
CA ASP A 10 0.38 -15.61 6.56
C ASP A 10 0.50 -15.43 5.03
N GLU A 11 1.73 -15.55 4.51
CA GLU A 11 2.05 -15.41 3.09
C GLU A 11 1.33 -16.41 2.17
N ASN A 12 0.83 -17.52 2.73
CA ASN A 12 0.07 -18.54 2.01
C ASN A 12 -1.44 -18.31 2.10
N GLY A 13 -1.87 -17.20 2.73
CA GLY A 13 -3.27 -16.86 2.91
C GLY A 13 -3.96 -17.63 4.04
N LYS A 14 -3.21 -18.34 4.89
CA LYS A 14 -3.79 -19.05 6.03
C LYS A 14 -4.02 -18.07 7.19
N VAL A 15 -5.23 -18.11 7.73
CA VAL A 15 -5.64 -17.30 8.88
C VAL A 15 -5.24 -18.02 10.16
N HIS A 16 -4.48 -17.33 11.01
CA HIS A 16 -4.09 -17.76 12.34
C HIS A 16 -4.78 -16.86 13.36
N TRP A 17 -5.70 -17.45 14.14
CA TRP A 17 -6.41 -16.76 15.20
C TRP A 17 -5.47 -16.54 16.38
N LEU A 18 -5.41 -15.31 16.90
CA LEU A 18 -4.62 -15.03 18.10
C LEU A 18 -5.28 -15.61 19.36
N GLU A 19 -6.61 -15.63 19.38
CA GLU A 19 -7.41 -16.22 20.45
C GLU A 19 -8.48 -17.17 19.89
N PRO A 20 -8.93 -18.17 20.68
CA PRO A 20 -10.02 -19.05 20.28
C PRO A 20 -11.32 -18.27 20.07
N VAL A 21 -11.79 -18.24 18.81
CA VAL A 21 -13.07 -17.61 18.47
C VAL A 21 -14.20 -18.59 18.78
N LYS A 22 -15.11 -18.20 19.68
CA LYS A 22 -16.36 -18.94 19.93
C LYS A 22 -17.49 -18.29 19.13
N LEU A 23 -18.11 -19.09 18.26
CA LEU A 23 -19.30 -18.71 17.51
C LEU A 23 -20.41 -19.68 17.85
N ASP A 24 -21.60 -19.15 18.13
CA ASP A 24 -22.77 -19.97 18.48
C ASP A 24 -23.38 -20.68 17.26
N SER A 25 -22.99 -20.25 16.05
CA SER A 25 -23.39 -20.83 14.77
C SER A 25 -22.42 -20.38 13.65
N PRO A 26 -22.47 -20.97 12.44
CA PRO A 26 -21.68 -20.47 11.32
C PRO A 26 -22.05 -19.03 10.93
N HIS A 27 -21.06 -18.16 10.80
CA HIS A 27 -21.26 -16.75 10.43
C HIS A 27 -20.53 -16.41 9.13
N ARG A 28 -21.13 -15.55 8.30
CA ARG A 28 -20.44 -14.90 7.18
C ARG A 28 -19.63 -13.73 7.71
N VAL A 29 -18.40 -13.58 7.22
CA VAL A 29 -17.48 -12.52 7.62
C VAL A 29 -16.93 -11.80 6.39
N TYR A 30 -16.64 -10.52 6.54
CA TYR A 30 -15.89 -9.71 5.58
C TYR A 30 -14.47 -9.53 6.09
N ILE A 31 -13.49 -9.73 5.21
CA ILE A 31 -12.06 -9.61 5.54
C ILE A 31 -11.48 -8.48 4.71
N THR A 32 -10.87 -7.51 5.38
CA THR A 32 -10.15 -6.40 4.74
C THR A 32 -8.66 -6.60 5.01
N ILE A 33 -7.88 -6.76 3.93
CA ILE A 33 -6.42 -6.87 4.02
C ILE A 33 -5.84 -5.47 3.83
N LEU A 34 -5.10 -4.99 4.84
CA LEU A 34 -4.42 -3.70 4.76
C LEU A 34 -3.12 -3.84 3.96
N PRO A 35 -2.76 -2.85 3.12
CA PRO A 35 -1.51 -2.87 2.39
C PRO A 35 -0.32 -2.85 3.36
N ASN A 36 0.71 -3.65 3.07
CA ASN A 36 1.94 -3.63 3.84
C ASN A 36 2.60 -2.23 3.70
N PRO A 37 2.89 -1.51 4.79
CA PRO A 37 3.53 -0.21 4.71
C PRO A 37 4.88 -0.24 3.99
N ARG A 38 5.58 -1.40 3.96
CA ARG A 38 6.83 -1.56 3.20
C ARG A 38 6.64 -1.58 1.68
N ASN A 39 5.44 -1.90 1.20
CA ASN A 39 5.14 -1.94 -0.24
C ASN A 39 4.66 -0.58 -0.76
N GLN A 40 4.50 0.42 0.10
CA GLN A 40 4.09 1.78 -0.30
C GLN A 40 5.28 2.63 -0.76
N SER A 41 6.53 2.20 -0.50
CA SER A 41 7.74 2.95 -0.90
C SER A 41 8.21 2.67 -2.32
N GLU A 42 7.68 1.65 -3.00
CA GLU A 42 8.09 1.31 -4.38
C GLU A 42 7.40 2.16 -5.44
N GLU A 43 6.27 2.79 -5.12
CA GLU A 43 5.50 3.62 -6.07
C GLU A 43 5.91 5.10 -6.08
N ALA A 44 6.86 5.51 -5.21
CA ALA A 44 7.34 6.89 -5.10
C ALA A 44 8.71 7.14 -5.78
N ALA A 45 9.30 6.14 -6.43
CA ALA A 45 10.68 6.20 -6.92
C ALA A 45 10.86 6.77 -8.35
N ASP A 46 9.79 7.22 -9.03
CA ASP A 46 9.89 7.70 -10.42
C ASP A 46 9.27 9.10 -10.64
N ILE A 47 9.61 10.05 -9.77
CA ILE A 47 9.33 11.48 -10.02
C ILE A 47 10.60 12.31 -10.28
N THR A 48 11.79 11.75 -10.06
CA THR A 48 13.06 12.46 -10.26
C THR A 48 13.48 12.54 -11.74
N LYS A 49 12.90 11.73 -12.63
CA LYS A 49 13.32 11.63 -14.04
C LYS A 49 12.63 12.61 -15.00
N LEU A 50 11.60 13.32 -14.56
CA LEU A 50 10.86 14.31 -15.37
C LEU A 50 11.38 15.75 -15.21
N GLY A 51 12.33 15.99 -14.29
CA GLY A 51 12.88 17.32 -14.00
C GLY A 51 14.09 17.72 -14.85
N GLU A 52 14.66 16.83 -15.67
CA GLU A 52 15.90 17.08 -16.42
C GLU A 52 15.69 17.41 -17.93
N ILE A 53 14.46 17.70 -18.38
CA ILE A 53 14.17 17.95 -19.82
C ILE A 53 13.92 19.43 -20.17
N LEU A 54 14.04 20.39 -19.23
CA LEU A 54 13.66 21.78 -19.49
C LEU A 54 14.73 22.84 -19.17
N ASP A 55 16.01 22.62 -19.49
CA ASP A 55 17.02 23.68 -19.37
C ASP A 55 18.12 23.65 -20.47
N ASP A 56 17.79 23.35 -21.74
CA ASP A 56 18.81 23.26 -22.79
C ASP A 56 18.48 23.96 -24.12
N ASP A 57 17.70 25.06 -24.12
CA ASP A 57 17.52 25.90 -25.32
C ASP A 57 17.14 27.36 -24.98
N PHE A 58 18.04 28.13 -24.39
CA PHE A 58 18.00 29.59 -24.58
C PHE A 58 19.37 30.13 -24.99
N ASP A 59 19.80 29.68 -26.16
CA ASP A 59 20.87 30.30 -26.92
C ASP A 59 20.45 31.70 -27.41
N GLY A 60 21.10 32.71 -26.86
CA GLY A 60 21.50 33.95 -27.52
C GLY A 60 20.49 34.69 -28.41
N VAL A 61 20.04 35.85 -27.93
CA VAL A 61 20.01 37.05 -28.79
C VAL A 61 20.83 38.15 -28.12
N SER A 62 22.03 38.34 -28.68
CA SER A 62 22.90 39.47 -28.44
C SER A 62 22.44 40.69 -29.26
N GLN A 63 22.68 41.89 -28.72
CA GLN A 63 22.78 43.19 -29.39
C GLN A 63 21.50 43.87 -29.90
N ARG A 64 21.10 44.96 -29.22
CA ARG A 64 21.42 46.34 -29.65
C ARG A 64 21.11 47.37 -28.57
#